data_AF-A0A536SJZ3-F1
#
_entry.id   AF-A0A536SJZ3-F1
#
_cell.length_a   1.000
_cell.length_b   1.000
_cell.length_c   1.000
_cell.angle_alpha   90.00
_cell.angle_beta   90.00
_cell.angle_gamma   90.00
#
_symmetry.space_group_name_H-M   'P 1'
#
loop_
_entity.id
_entity.type
_entity.pdbx_description
1 polymer ?
#
loop_
_entity_poly.entity_id
_entity_poly.type
_entity_poly.pdbx_seq_one_letter_code
_entity_poly.pdbx_strand_id
1 'polypeptide(L)'
;MARLAAAFGSSHSVMLAAELQDWLTGFRQSDQRMKYYDRHGKPRSYADVLAQAPAQAPALVTEEAITGRFNAVQEAMRRMKTEIASAELDALVIVGDDQHELFQDRHMPSIGVYYGGTIRNASRSSARKFNWPEEWYNRAQMRRFEEEGDAHYPCHKALALRLIEGLVEREFDVAAVAGLDEN
;
A
#
# COMPACT_ATOMS: atom_id res chain seq x y z
N MET A 1 19.78 24.46 -2.12
CA MET A 1 20.02 23.13 -2.69
C MET A 1 19.25 22.13 -1.85
N ALA A 2 18.41 21.27 -2.46
CA ALA A 2 17.71 20.22 -1.72
C ALA A 2 18.64 19.03 -1.44
N ARG A 3 18.38 18.26 -0.38
CA ARG A 3 19.18 17.10 0.04
C ARG A 3 18.27 15.91 0.36
N LEU A 4 18.61 14.72 -0.14
CA LEU A 4 18.02 13.48 0.34
C LEU A 4 18.58 13.16 1.73
N ALA A 5 17.73 13.23 2.75
CA ALA A 5 18.14 13.04 4.15
C ALA A 5 18.04 11.59 4.62
N ALA A 6 17.01 10.87 4.17
CA ALA A 6 16.74 9.48 4.52
C ALA A 6 15.92 8.79 3.41
N ALA A 7 15.89 7.46 3.43
CA ALA A 7 15.04 6.64 2.57
C ALA A 7 14.44 5.50 3.38
N PHE A 8 13.17 5.17 3.11
CA PHE A 8 12.40 4.14 3.81
C PHE A 8 11.74 3.24 2.79
N GLY A 9 11.51 1.98 3.16
CA GLY A 9 10.86 0.99 2.32
C GLY A 9 9.99 0.06 3.15
N SER A 10 8.76 -0.16 2.71
CA SER A 10 7.83 -1.09 3.32
C SER A 10 6.89 -1.64 2.27
N SER A 11 6.41 -2.87 2.48
CA SER A 11 5.19 -3.33 1.81
C SER A 11 4.02 -2.40 2.17
N HIS A 12 2.95 -2.44 1.35
CA HIS A 12 1.70 -1.72 1.59
C HIS A 12 0.46 -2.65 1.52
N SER A 13 0.68 -3.95 1.69
CA SER A 13 -0.38 -4.97 1.71
C SER A 13 -1.36 -4.74 2.87
N VAL A 14 -2.60 -5.18 2.69
CA VAL A 14 -3.64 -5.23 3.75
C VAL A 14 -3.18 -6.00 4.98
N MET A 15 -2.22 -6.92 4.82
CA MET A 15 -1.60 -7.63 5.94
C MET A 15 -1.06 -6.68 7.04
N LEU A 16 -0.58 -5.49 6.69
CA LEU A 16 -0.08 -4.50 7.66
C LEU A 16 -1.20 -3.84 8.51
N ALA A 17 -2.44 -3.87 8.01
CA ALA A 17 -3.60 -3.35 8.73
C ALA A 17 -4.38 -4.45 9.47
N ALA A 18 -4.18 -5.71 9.08
CA ALA A 18 -4.86 -6.87 9.63
C ALA A 18 -4.35 -7.24 11.05
N GLU A 19 -5.19 -7.93 11.81
CA GLU A 19 -4.82 -8.44 13.14
C GLU A 19 -4.12 -9.80 13.06
N LEU A 20 -3.46 -10.22 14.15
CA LEU A 20 -2.85 -11.55 14.24
C LEU A 20 -3.86 -12.67 13.91
N GLN A 21 -5.10 -12.55 14.38
CA GLN A 21 -6.14 -13.54 14.10
C GLN A 21 -6.45 -13.65 12.59
N ASP A 22 -6.40 -12.53 11.87
CA ASP A 22 -6.61 -12.48 10.43
C ASP A 22 -5.43 -13.16 9.70
N TRP A 23 -4.20 -13.01 10.21
CA TRP A 23 -3.02 -13.73 9.71
C TRP A 23 -3.12 -15.25 9.92
N LEU A 24 -3.63 -15.67 11.07
CA LEU A 24 -3.75 -17.10 11.42
C LEU A 24 -4.88 -17.80 10.66
N THR A 25 -5.98 -17.10 10.40
CA THR A 25 -7.21 -17.72 9.87
C THR A 25 -7.81 -17.04 8.64
N GLY A 26 -7.72 -15.71 8.55
CA GLY A 26 -8.36 -14.92 7.51
C GLY A 26 -7.75 -15.18 6.14
N PHE A 27 -6.42 -15.03 6.01
CA PHE A 27 -5.75 -15.19 4.72
C PHE A 27 -5.89 -16.60 4.14
N ARG A 28 -5.98 -17.64 4.99
CA ARG A 28 -6.23 -19.02 4.54
C ARG A 28 -7.55 -19.16 3.75
N GLN A 29 -8.52 -18.28 4.00
CA GLN A 29 -9.79 -18.25 3.26
C GLN A 29 -9.62 -17.47 1.96
N SER A 30 -9.06 -16.26 2.01
CA SER A 30 -8.90 -15.42 0.83
C SER A 30 -7.93 -16.02 -0.19
N ASP A 31 -6.83 -16.63 0.26
CA ASP A 31 -5.80 -17.22 -0.61
C ASP A 31 -6.39 -18.23 -1.60
N GLN A 32 -7.39 -19.00 -1.20
CA GLN A 32 -8.01 -19.99 -2.08
C GLN A 32 -8.71 -19.38 -3.30
N ARG A 33 -9.13 -18.11 -3.23
CA ARG A 33 -9.84 -17.38 -4.29
C ARG A 33 -9.01 -16.30 -4.98
N MET A 34 -7.78 -16.04 -4.53
CA MET A 34 -6.94 -15.01 -5.14
C MET A 34 -6.53 -15.40 -6.56
N LYS A 35 -6.29 -14.37 -7.39
CA LYS A 35 -5.71 -14.55 -8.72
C LYS A 35 -4.20 -14.69 -8.57
N TYR A 36 -3.66 -15.86 -8.89
CA TYR A 36 -2.22 -16.09 -8.94
C TYR A 36 -1.72 -16.05 -10.37
N TYR A 37 -0.44 -15.72 -10.53
CA TYR A 37 0.25 -15.75 -11.79
C TYR A 37 1.63 -16.39 -11.60
N ASP A 38 2.09 -17.15 -12.59
CA ASP A 38 3.47 -17.62 -12.59
C ASP A 38 4.45 -16.54 -13.09
N ARG A 39 5.74 -16.87 -13.10
CA ARG A 39 6.83 -15.98 -13.56
C ARG A 39 6.73 -15.53 -15.02
N HIS A 40 5.83 -16.11 -15.81
CA HIS A 40 5.55 -15.71 -17.20
C HIS A 40 4.24 -14.93 -17.31
N GLY A 41 3.62 -14.55 -16.19
CA GLY A 41 2.34 -13.84 -16.14
C GLY A 41 1.15 -14.73 -16.51
N LYS A 42 1.31 -16.07 -16.55
CA LYS A 42 0.19 -16.97 -16.85
C LYS A 42 -0.66 -17.19 -15.60
N PRO A 43 -1.99 -17.06 -15.67
CA PRO A 43 -2.88 -17.33 -14.55
C PRO A 43 -2.67 -18.74 -13.95
N ARG A 44 -2.72 -18.83 -12.62
CA ARG A 44 -2.62 -20.07 -11.83
C ARG A 44 -3.72 -20.14 -10.79
N SER A 45 -4.15 -21.35 -10.47
CA SER A 45 -5.03 -21.60 -9.32
C SER A 45 -4.21 -21.73 -8.04
N TYR A 46 -4.86 -21.57 -6.89
CA TYR A 46 -4.23 -21.85 -5.60
C TYR A 46 -3.68 -23.30 -5.52
N ALA A 47 -4.42 -24.27 -6.08
CA ALA A 47 -3.98 -25.67 -6.13
C ALA A 47 -2.69 -25.85 -6.93
N ASP A 48 -2.53 -25.14 -8.06
CA ASP A 48 -1.30 -25.19 -8.87
C ASP A 48 -0.09 -24.64 -8.11
N VAL A 49 -0.29 -23.56 -7.35
CA VAL A 49 0.77 -22.95 -6.53
C VAL A 49 1.11 -23.86 -5.35
N LEU A 50 0.09 -24.42 -4.69
CA LEU A 50 0.27 -25.32 -3.55
C LEU A 50 1.01 -26.61 -3.95
N ALA A 51 0.73 -27.17 -5.12
CA ALA A 51 1.42 -28.35 -5.65
C ALA A 51 2.92 -28.11 -5.90
N GLN A 52 3.32 -26.85 -6.06
CA GLN A 52 4.71 -26.42 -6.26
C GLN A 52 5.34 -25.86 -4.97
N ALA A 53 4.60 -25.88 -3.86
CA ALA A 53 5.12 -25.38 -2.59
C ALA A 53 6.37 -26.17 -2.19
N PRO A 54 7.43 -25.47 -1.74
CA PRO A 54 8.66 -26.14 -1.35
C PRO A 54 8.43 -27.02 -0.11
N ALA A 55 9.22 -28.09 0.06
CA ALA A 55 8.99 -29.08 1.11
C ALA A 55 8.95 -28.49 2.53
N GLN A 56 9.66 -27.37 2.77
CA GLN A 56 9.65 -26.65 4.04
C GLN A 56 8.42 -25.76 4.28
N ALA A 57 7.54 -25.57 3.29
CA ALA A 57 6.39 -24.66 3.39
C ALA A 57 5.49 -24.92 4.62
N PRO A 58 5.18 -26.18 5.01
CA PRO A 58 4.37 -26.43 6.21
C PRO A 58 4.99 -25.86 7.49
N ALA A 59 6.32 -25.92 7.63
CA ALA A 59 7.03 -25.35 8.78
C ALA A 59 6.99 -23.81 8.79
N LEU A 60 6.85 -23.19 7.62
CA LEU A 60 6.74 -21.73 7.51
C LEU A 60 5.35 -21.22 7.92
N VAL A 61 4.29 -22.02 7.83
CA VAL A 61 2.90 -21.56 8.05
C VAL A 61 2.27 -22.10 9.35
N THR A 62 3.09 -22.58 10.28
CA THR A 62 2.64 -22.89 11.64
C THR A 62 2.16 -21.63 12.36
N GLU A 63 1.30 -21.78 13.36
CA GLU A 63 0.79 -20.63 14.14
C GLU A 63 1.92 -19.87 14.83
N GLU A 64 2.91 -20.58 15.37
CA GLU A 64 4.11 -20.01 15.97
C GLU A 64 4.91 -19.19 14.96
N ALA A 65 5.17 -19.73 13.76
CA ALA A 65 5.93 -19.04 12.73
C ALA A 65 5.19 -17.81 12.17
N ILE A 66 3.87 -17.90 12.01
CA ILE A 66 3.02 -16.77 11.60
C ILE A 66 3.03 -15.69 12.68
N THR A 67 2.84 -16.06 13.94
CA THR A 67 2.84 -15.12 15.08
C THR A 67 4.19 -14.41 15.22
N GLY A 68 5.30 -15.16 15.09
CA GLY A 68 6.65 -14.60 15.13
C GLY A 68 6.86 -13.53 14.04
N ARG A 69 6.43 -13.80 12.80
CA ARG A 69 6.54 -12.83 11.70
C ARG A 69 5.61 -11.64 11.86
N PHE A 70 4.39 -11.86 12.34
CA PHE A 70 3.46 -10.76 12.66
C PHE A 70 4.11 -9.79 13.64
N ASN A 71 4.64 -10.30 14.77
CA ASN A 71 5.30 -9.47 15.78
C ASN A 71 6.54 -8.75 15.23
N ALA A 72 7.36 -9.43 14.42
CA ALA A 72 8.52 -8.82 13.78
C ALA A 72 8.13 -7.68 12.83
N VAL A 73 7.05 -7.84 12.06
CA VAL A 73 6.51 -6.80 11.18
C VAL A 73 5.98 -5.62 11.99
N GLN A 74 5.19 -5.87 13.04
CA GLN A 74 4.68 -4.78 13.89
C GLN A 74 5.81 -3.97 14.52
N GLU A 75 6.87 -4.64 14.99
CA GLU A 75 8.05 -3.98 15.53
C GLU A 75 8.81 -3.18 14.46
N ALA A 76 8.98 -3.73 13.25
CA ALA A 76 9.60 -3.02 12.14
C ALA A 76 8.81 -1.76 11.73
N MET A 77 7.48 -1.85 11.68
CA MET A 77 6.60 -0.70 11.40
C MET A 77 6.70 0.36 12.49
N ARG A 78 6.75 -0.05 13.76
CA ARG A 78 6.94 0.87 14.90
C ARG A 78 8.29 1.58 14.81
N ARG A 79 9.36 0.85 14.49
CA ARG A 79 10.70 1.42 14.29
C ARG A 79 10.70 2.43 13.15
N MET A 80 10.18 2.07 11.97
CA MET A 80 10.11 2.96 10.81
C MET A 80 9.32 4.23 11.13
N LYS A 81 8.20 4.14 11.87
CA LYS A 81 7.46 5.33 12.33
C LYS A 81 8.34 6.25 13.18
N THR A 82 9.12 5.70 14.11
CA THR A 82 10.06 6.48 14.92
C THR A 82 11.17 7.09 14.06
N GLU A 83 11.74 6.32 13.14
CA GLU A 83 12.82 6.80 12.25
C GLU A 83 12.34 7.95 11.36
N ILE A 84 11.16 7.83 10.73
CA ILE A 84 10.55 8.91 9.93
C ILE A 84 10.34 10.17 10.78
N ALA A 85 9.79 10.04 11.99
CA ALA A 85 9.57 11.18 12.88
C ALA A 85 10.88 11.84 13.32
N SER A 86 11.93 11.05 13.56
CA SER A 86 13.25 11.54 14.00
C SER A 86 14.11 12.12 12.88
N ALA A 87 13.74 11.88 11.61
CA ALA A 87 14.51 12.35 10.46
C ALA A 87 14.31 13.84 10.15
N GLU A 88 13.40 14.53 10.86
CA GLU A 88 13.15 15.98 10.75
C GLU A 88 12.98 16.42 9.28
N LEU A 89 12.17 15.67 8.52
CA LEU A 89 12.00 15.90 7.09
C LEU A 89 11.15 17.14 6.82
N ASP A 90 11.62 18.01 5.93
CA ASP A 90 10.82 19.11 5.39
C ASP A 90 9.68 18.61 4.47
N ALA A 91 9.93 17.48 3.80
CA ALA A 91 8.97 16.81 2.93
C ALA A 91 9.30 15.31 2.82
N LEU A 92 8.26 14.48 2.72
CA LEU A 92 8.36 13.06 2.43
C LEU A 92 7.75 12.77 1.05
N VAL A 93 8.58 12.29 0.11
CA VAL A 93 8.11 11.84 -1.21
C VAL A 93 7.70 10.37 -1.09
N ILE A 94 6.41 10.09 -1.24
CA ILE A 94 5.86 8.73 -1.20
C ILE A 94 5.75 8.21 -2.63
N VAL A 95 6.30 7.02 -2.87
CA VAL A 95 6.25 6.33 -4.17
C VAL A 95 5.59 4.97 -3.97
N GLY A 96 4.59 4.66 -4.80
CA GLY A 96 3.87 3.39 -4.80
C GLY A 96 3.02 3.26 -6.05
N ASP A 97 2.45 2.08 -6.28
CA ASP A 97 1.44 1.85 -7.30
C ASP A 97 0.05 2.24 -6.81
N ASP A 98 -0.79 2.67 -7.77
CA ASP A 98 -2.22 2.76 -7.60
C ASP A 98 -2.83 1.38 -7.89
N GLN A 99 -3.56 0.81 -6.94
CA GLN A 99 -4.13 -0.54 -7.06
C GLN A 99 -5.45 -0.55 -7.84
N HIS A 100 -5.49 0.19 -8.96
CA HIS A 100 -6.70 0.44 -9.76
C HIS A 100 -7.79 1.16 -8.94
N GLU A 101 -7.36 2.13 -8.11
CA GLU A 101 -8.22 2.86 -7.19
C GLU A 101 -8.53 4.26 -7.76
N LEU A 102 -7.49 5.05 -8.02
CA LEU A 102 -7.57 6.40 -8.56
C LEU A 102 -7.39 6.41 -10.08
N PHE A 103 -6.49 5.57 -10.60
CA PHE A 103 -6.21 5.46 -12.02
C PHE A 103 -6.90 4.22 -12.59
N GLN A 104 -7.67 4.45 -13.64
CA GLN A 104 -8.49 3.44 -14.29
C GLN A 104 -8.03 3.26 -15.74
N ASP A 105 -8.59 2.30 -16.47
CA ASP A 105 -8.16 1.98 -17.84
C ASP A 105 -8.24 3.17 -18.82
N ARG A 106 -9.03 4.20 -18.50
CA ARG A 106 -9.12 5.44 -19.28
C ARG A 106 -7.95 6.39 -19.06
N HIS A 107 -7.28 6.30 -17.92
CA HIS A 107 -6.13 7.12 -17.56
C HIS A 107 -5.28 6.38 -16.52
N MET A 108 -4.28 5.65 -17.01
CA MET A 108 -3.34 4.85 -16.22
C MET A 108 -1.90 5.20 -16.61
N PRO A 109 -1.34 6.29 -16.08
CA PRO A 109 0.01 6.72 -16.44
C PRO A 109 1.07 5.76 -15.89
N SER A 110 2.20 5.65 -16.58
CA SER A 110 3.38 4.94 -16.07
C SER A 110 4.00 5.67 -14.87
N ILE A 111 3.99 7.01 -14.90
CA ILE A 111 4.43 7.89 -13.82
C ILE A 111 3.41 9.01 -13.65
N GLY A 112 2.74 9.04 -12.49
CA GLY A 112 1.89 10.14 -12.06
C GLY A 112 2.54 10.92 -10.92
N VAL A 113 2.57 12.24 -10.99
CA VAL A 113 3.02 13.11 -9.89
C VAL A 113 1.89 14.01 -9.45
N TYR A 114 1.44 13.82 -8.21
CA TYR A 114 0.43 14.65 -7.57
C TYR A 114 1.03 15.97 -7.09
N TYR A 115 0.43 17.10 -7.49
CA TYR A 115 0.88 18.44 -7.11
C TYR A 115 -0.21 19.29 -6.42
N GLY A 116 -1.29 18.66 -5.95
CA GLY A 116 -2.28 19.33 -5.11
C GLY A 116 -1.69 19.83 -3.78
N GLY A 117 -2.40 20.76 -3.13
CA GLY A 117 -1.94 21.36 -1.86
C GLY A 117 -2.22 20.50 -0.63
N THR A 118 -3.22 19.63 -0.70
CA THR A 118 -3.57 18.66 0.35
C THR A 118 -4.08 17.37 -0.29
N ILE A 119 -3.90 16.23 0.37
CA ILE A 119 -4.51 14.95 -0.02
C ILE A 119 -5.49 14.50 1.05
N ARG A 120 -6.69 14.11 0.64
CA ARG A 120 -7.75 13.65 1.54
C ARG A 120 -7.54 12.18 1.88
N ASN A 121 -7.64 11.84 3.17
CA ASN A 121 -7.93 10.48 3.62
C ASN A 121 -9.35 10.48 4.20
N ALA A 122 -10.20 9.61 3.68
CA ALA A 122 -11.60 9.56 4.09
C ALA A 122 -11.74 9.03 5.53
N SER A 123 -12.81 9.43 6.21
CA SER A 123 -13.24 8.78 7.45
C SER A 123 -13.79 7.38 7.18
N ARG A 124 -13.78 6.50 8.18
CA ARG A 124 -14.42 5.18 8.09
C ARG A 124 -15.91 5.25 7.76
N SER A 125 -16.58 6.34 8.14
CA SER A 125 -18.01 6.53 7.88
C SER A 125 -18.30 7.01 6.45
N SER A 126 -17.39 7.77 5.85
CA SER A 126 -17.50 8.24 4.46
C SER A 126 -16.84 7.30 3.46
N ALA A 127 -15.93 6.42 3.91
CA ALA A 127 -15.23 5.47 3.09
C ALA A 127 -16.19 4.52 2.35
N ARG A 128 -15.93 4.33 1.06
CA ARG A 128 -16.62 3.32 0.25
C ARG A 128 -16.42 1.94 0.88
N LYS A 129 -17.53 1.28 1.22
CA LYS A 129 -17.49 -0.09 1.74
C LYS A 129 -17.02 -1.03 0.63
N PHE A 130 -15.97 -1.78 0.92
CA PHE A 130 -15.58 -2.90 0.07
C PHE A 130 -16.61 -4.02 0.21
N ASN A 131 -16.92 -4.69 -0.89
CA ASN A 131 -17.87 -5.81 -0.91
C ASN A 131 -17.11 -7.14 -0.96
N TRP A 132 -16.13 -7.33 -0.08
CA TRP A 132 -15.44 -8.61 0.04
C TRP A 132 -16.31 -9.60 0.84
N PRO A 133 -16.33 -10.89 0.46
CA PRO A 133 -17.11 -11.90 1.17
C PRO A 133 -16.72 -12.06 2.63
N GLU A 134 -15.44 -11.88 2.97
CA GLU A 134 -14.93 -12.07 4.31
C GLU A 134 -14.95 -10.77 5.11
N GLU A 135 -15.73 -10.74 6.19
CA GLU A 135 -15.84 -9.56 7.06
C GLU A 135 -14.50 -9.11 7.64
N TRP A 136 -13.59 -10.04 7.94
CA TRP A 136 -12.26 -9.70 8.46
C TRP A 136 -11.46 -8.82 7.50
N TYR A 137 -11.58 -9.07 6.20
CA TYR A 137 -10.89 -8.30 5.17
C TYR A 137 -11.45 -6.88 5.09
N ASN A 138 -12.78 -6.76 5.15
CA ASN A 138 -13.44 -5.45 5.21
C ASN A 138 -13.00 -4.67 6.47
N ARG A 139 -12.93 -5.32 7.63
CA ARG A 139 -12.41 -4.68 8.86
C ARG A 139 -10.96 -4.22 8.73
N ALA A 140 -10.08 -5.07 8.17
CA ALA A 140 -8.68 -4.73 7.96
C ALA A 140 -8.50 -3.53 7.00
N GLN A 141 -9.25 -3.50 5.89
CA GLN A 141 -9.25 -2.38 4.95
C GLN A 141 -9.72 -1.08 5.60
N MET A 142 -10.75 -1.15 6.45
CA MET A 142 -11.31 0.03 7.13
C MET A 142 -10.32 0.71 8.08
N ARG A 143 -9.26 0.03 8.52
CA ARG A 143 -8.22 0.61 9.38
C ARG A 143 -7.30 1.60 8.68
N ARG A 144 -7.35 1.67 7.34
CA ARG A 144 -6.60 2.65 6.55
C ARG A 144 -7.26 4.04 6.54
N PHE A 145 -8.53 4.11 6.92
CA PHE A 145 -9.32 5.33 6.98
C PHE A 145 -9.33 5.94 8.39
N GLU A 146 -9.62 7.24 8.44
CA GLU A 146 -9.66 8.03 9.66
C GLU A 146 -10.85 7.66 10.56
N GLU A 147 -10.68 7.71 11.88
CA GLU A 147 -11.73 7.25 12.80
C GLU A 147 -12.88 8.25 12.96
N GLU A 148 -12.58 9.54 13.09
CA GLU A 148 -13.56 10.58 13.45
C GLU A 148 -14.13 11.31 12.22
N GLY A 149 -13.26 11.78 11.33
CA GLY A 149 -13.63 12.62 10.19
C GLY A 149 -12.54 12.59 9.13
N ASP A 150 -12.83 13.12 7.95
CA ASP A 150 -11.84 13.17 6.88
C ASP A 150 -10.60 13.97 7.32
N ALA A 151 -9.42 13.44 7.03
CA ALA A 151 -8.15 14.14 7.22
C ALA A 151 -7.67 14.71 5.90
N HIS A 152 -7.10 15.91 5.93
CA HIS A 152 -6.43 16.51 4.77
C HIS A 152 -4.95 16.71 5.10
N TYR A 153 -4.12 15.80 4.59
CA TYR A 153 -2.67 15.85 4.80
C TYR A 153 -2.05 16.89 3.88
N PRO A 154 -1.17 17.78 4.39
CA PRO A 154 -0.53 18.81 3.56
C PRO A 154 0.42 18.16 2.54
N CYS A 155 0.43 18.71 1.33
CA CYS A 155 1.34 18.30 0.26
C CYS A 155 2.23 19.47 -0.17
N HIS A 156 3.49 19.18 -0.50
CA HIS A 156 4.45 20.21 -0.88
C HIS A 156 4.36 20.53 -2.39
N LYS A 157 3.33 21.26 -2.81
CA LYS A 157 3.05 21.61 -4.22
C LYS A 157 4.26 22.13 -5.01
N ALA A 158 5.03 23.05 -4.43
CA ALA A 158 6.20 23.61 -5.12
C ALA A 158 7.28 22.56 -5.40
N LEU A 159 7.45 21.56 -4.51
CA LEU A 159 8.42 20.48 -4.70
C LEU A 159 7.94 19.52 -5.80
N ALA A 160 6.64 19.18 -5.79
CA ALA A 160 6.04 18.34 -6.82
C ALA A 160 6.17 18.95 -8.22
N LEU A 161 5.89 20.26 -8.36
CA LEU A 161 6.07 20.96 -9.64
C LEU A 161 7.53 20.97 -10.12
N ARG A 162 8.48 21.24 -9.21
CA ARG A 162 9.91 21.18 -9.54
C ARG A 162 10.36 19.75 -9.92
N LEU A 163 9.76 18.72 -9.31
CA LEU A 163 10.01 17.32 -9.67
C LEU A 163 9.48 17.01 -11.07
N ILE A 164 8.27 17.45 -11.40
CA ILE A 164 7.68 17.30 -12.74
C ILE A 164 8.57 17.95 -13.80
N GLU A 165 8.94 19.21 -13.60
CA GLU A 165 9.83 19.94 -14.51
C GLU A 165 11.16 19.19 -14.70
N GLY A 166 11.79 18.76 -13.61
CA GLY A 166 13.06 18.03 -13.67
C GLY A 166 12.97 16.64 -14.33
N LEU A 167 11.84 15.94 -14.20
CA LEU A 167 11.59 14.68 -14.89
C LEU A 167 11.40 14.90 -16.39
N VAL A 168 10.62 15.91 -16.78
CA VAL A 168 10.40 16.27 -18.19
C VAL A 168 11.70 16.72 -18.86
N GLU A 169 12.52 17.53 -18.18
CA GLU A 169 13.87 17.91 -18.65
C GLU A 169 14.79 16.69 -18.88
N ARG A 170 14.50 15.56 -18.23
CA ARG A 170 15.21 14.28 -18.35
C ARG A 170 14.50 13.28 -19.26
N GLU A 171 13.57 13.78 -20.09
CA GLU A 171 12.85 13.00 -21.10
C GLU A 171 11.95 11.89 -20.52
N PHE A 172 11.49 12.05 -19.27
CA PHE A 172 10.43 11.20 -18.73
C PHE A 172 9.05 11.78 -19.07
N ASP A 173 8.19 10.94 -19.62
CA ASP A 173 6.77 11.24 -19.81
C ASP A 173 6.02 11.11 -18.48
N VAL A 174 5.54 12.23 -17.94
CA VAL A 174 4.88 12.29 -16.62
C VAL A 174 3.47 12.84 -16.74
N ALA A 175 2.52 12.20 -16.07
CA ALA A 175 1.20 12.78 -15.82
C ALA A 175 1.26 13.71 -14.60
N ALA A 176 1.03 15.01 -14.82
CA ALA A 176 0.88 15.99 -13.75
C ALA A 176 -0.57 15.97 -13.22
N VAL A 177 -0.75 15.62 -11.95
CA VAL A 177 -2.08 15.37 -11.35
C VAL A 177 -2.41 16.46 -10.32
N ALA A 178 -3.36 17.34 -10.66
CA ALA A 178 -3.75 18.49 -9.83
C ALA A 178 -4.73 18.14 -8.71
N GLY A 179 -5.51 17.09 -8.94
CA GLY A 179 -6.64 16.66 -8.12
C GLY A 179 -6.89 15.18 -8.38
N LEU A 180 -7.49 14.54 -7.38
CA LEU A 180 -7.96 13.16 -7.46
C LEU A 180 -9.50 13.24 -7.41
N ASP A 181 -10.19 12.45 -8.22
CA ASP A 181 -11.64 12.43 -8.18
C ASP A 181 -12.12 12.03 -6.78
N GLU A 182 -13.16 12.72 -6.30
CA GLU A 182 -13.86 12.36 -5.07
C GLU A 182 -14.70 11.10 -5.35
N ASN A 183 -14.13 9.92 -5.08
CA ASN A 183 -14.90 8.67 -5.07
C ASN A 183 -15.67 8.48 -3.77
#